data_AF-A0A7V2JPX6-F1
#
_entry.id   AF-A0A7V2JPX6-F1
#
_cell.length_a   1.000
_cell.length_b   1.000
_cell.length_c   1.000
_cell.angle_alpha   90.00
_cell.angle_beta   90.00
_cell.angle_gamma   90.00
#
_symmetry.space_group_name_H-M   'P 1'
#
loop_
_entity.id
_entity.type
_entity.pdbx_description
1 polymer ?
#
loop_
_entity_poly.entity_id
_entity_poly.type
_entity_poly.pdbx_seq_one_letter_code
_entity_poly.pdbx_strand_id
1 'polypeptide(L)'
;MECENVTDRTTLPISLSAKTKDEFNAQYREMLESSQDIEKIVYVFRSELPIPRLKGESPVIYIGKANGSLFKRYRSLISKETETFWDRYDYIMNNYGKILIDIYKTNNPAITENKFLYDYHKKYLEAPPLNTQSYRTSML
;
A
#
# COMPACT_ATOMS: atom_id res chain seq x y z
N MET A 1 7.48 2.97 10.55
CA MET A 1 7.20 4.24 9.87
C MET A 1 6.51 5.09 10.91
N GLU A 2 7.14 6.19 11.31
CA GLU A 2 6.63 7.06 12.37
C GLU A 2 6.54 8.49 11.83
N CYS A 3 5.42 9.14 12.08
CA CYS A 3 5.17 10.52 11.69
C CYS A 3 4.18 11.12 12.70
N GLU A 4 4.47 12.33 13.18
CA GLU A 4 3.65 13.08 14.15
C GLU A 4 2.21 13.34 13.68
N ASN A 5 1.99 13.30 12.36
CA ASN A 5 0.70 13.51 11.73
C ASN A 5 -0.18 12.26 11.74
N VAL A 6 0.35 11.09 12.13
CA VAL A 6 -0.42 9.84 12.25
C VAL A 6 -1.17 9.83 13.58
N THR A 7 -2.49 9.65 13.51
CA THR A 7 -3.37 9.64 14.68
C THR A 7 -3.82 8.23 15.08
N ASP A 8 -3.84 7.30 14.13
CA ASP A 8 -4.27 5.92 14.36
C ASP A 8 -3.69 5.01 13.27
N ARG A 9 -3.54 3.72 13.57
CA ARG A 9 -3.05 2.69 12.65
C ARG A 9 -3.86 1.41 12.80
N THR A 10 -4.29 0.86 11.68
CA THR A 10 -4.95 -0.44 11.61
C THR A 10 -4.46 -1.25 10.42
N THR A 11 -4.59 -2.58 10.47
CA THR A 11 -4.45 -3.45 9.29
C THR A 11 -5.85 -3.84 8.84
N LEU A 12 -6.13 -3.76 7.53
CA LEU A 12 -7.41 -4.26 7.03
C LEU A 12 -7.55 -5.77 7.32
N PRO A 13 -8.74 -6.24 7.70
CA PRO A 13 -8.94 -7.61 8.16
C PRO A 13 -8.85 -8.64 7.03
N ILE A 14 -9.06 -8.21 5.79
CA ILE A 14 -8.94 -9.05 4.60
C ILE A 14 -7.48 -9.06 4.15
N SER A 15 -7.01 -10.18 3.61
CA SER A 15 -5.70 -10.32 2.96
C SER A 15 -5.87 -10.89 1.55
N LEU A 16 -5.06 -10.46 0.59
CA LEU A 16 -5.09 -10.97 -0.78
C LEU A 16 -4.19 -12.20 -0.89
N SER A 17 -4.76 -13.31 -1.35
CA SER A 17 -4.05 -14.60 -1.51
C SER A 17 -4.56 -15.38 -2.73
N ALA A 18 -5.22 -14.68 -3.65
CA ALA A 18 -5.84 -15.22 -4.84
C ALA A 18 -4.87 -15.97 -5.75
N LYS A 19 -5.37 -17.02 -6.41
CA LYS A 19 -4.66 -17.79 -7.45
C LYS A 19 -5.11 -17.45 -8.86
N THR A 20 -6.22 -16.73 -8.98
CA THR A 20 -6.74 -16.22 -10.26
C THR A 20 -7.04 -14.73 -10.17
N LYS A 21 -7.12 -14.10 -11.34
CA LYS A 21 -7.44 -12.67 -11.46
C LYS A 21 -8.84 -12.34 -10.93
N ASP A 22 -9.79 -13.26 -11.12
CA ASP A 22 -11.17 -13.09 -10.67
C ASP A 22 -11.29 -13.22 -9.15
N GLU A 23 -10.60 -14.18 -8.55
CA GLU A 23 -10.47 -14.29 -7.09
C GLU A 23 -9.85 -13.02 -6.50
N PHE A 24 -8.81 -12.48 -7.15
CA PHE A 24 -8.17 -11.26 -6.71
C PHE A 24 -9.13 -10.08 -6.75
N ASN A 25 -9.86 -9.91 -7.85
CA ASN A 25 -10.87 -8.86 -7.98
C ASN A 25 -11.94 -8.95 -6.88
N ALA A 26 -12.38 -10.15 -6.53
CA ALA A 26 -13.34 -10.37 -5.45
C ALA A 26 -12.76 -10.00 -4.08
N GLN A 27 -11.59 -10.56 -3.72
CA GLN A 27 -10.92 -10.29 -2.46
C GLN A 27 -10.54 -8.81 -2.32
N TYR A 28 -10.07 -8.18 -3.40
CA TYR A 28 -9.68 -6.79 -3.39
C TYR A 28 -10.89 -5.87 -3.24
N ARG A 29 -12.03 -6.18 -3.88
CA ARG A 29 -13.28 -5.45 -3.65
C ARG A 29 -13.73 -5.52 -2.18
N GLU A 30 -13.78 -6.72 -1.60
CA GLU A 30 -14.17 -6.92 -0.20
C GLU A 30 -13.23 -6.19 0.77
N MET A 31 -11.91 -6.28 0.52
CA MET A 31 -10.91 -5.53 1.27
C MET A 31 -11.16 -4.03 1.20
N LEU A 32 -11.41 -3.49 0.01
CA LEU A 32 -11.69 -2.08 -0.17
C LEU A 32 -12.96 -1.66 0.58
N GLU A 33 -14.04 -2.44 0.50
CA GLU A 33 -15.30 -2.18 1.22
C GLU A 33 -15.09 -2.11 2.74
N SER A 34 -14.21 -2.94 3.31
CA SER A 34 -13.86 -2.91 4.75
C SER A 34 -13.20 -1.59 5.21
N SER A 35 -12.75 -0.75 4.28
CA SER A 35 -12.10 0.54 4.54
C SER A 35 -12.99 1.76 4.36
N GLN A 36 -14.27 1.57 4.00
CA GLN A 36 -15.13 2.63 3.47
C GLN A 36 -15.25 3.86 4.39
N ASP A 37 -15.25 3.65 5.70
CA ASP A 37 -15.45 4.69 6.73
C ASP A 37 -14.14 5.29 7.26
N ILE A 38 -12.99 4.89 6.72
CA ILE A 38 -11.67 5.36 7.15
C ILE A 38 -11.13 6.39 6.15
N GLU A 39 -11.18 7.68 6.51
CA GLU A 39 -10.73 8.77 5.64
C GLU A 39 -9.45 9.47 6.13
N LYS A 40 -8.86 10.30 5.26
CA LYS A 40 -7.59 11.01 5.46
C LYS A 40 -6.48 10.04 5.87
N ILE A 41 -6.05 9.23 4.92
CA ILE A 41 -5.19 8.08 5.16
C ILE A 41 -3.91 8.12 4.33
N VAL A 42 -2.89 7.47 4.89
CA VAL A 42 -1.79 6.86 4.13
C VAL A 42 -1.98 5.35 4.23
N TYR A 43 -1.87 4.64 3.12
CA TYR A 43 -2.01 3.20 3.05
C TYR A 43 -0.72 2.57 2.53
N VAL A 44 -0.38 1.42 3.10
CA VAL A 44 0.85 0.68 2.80
C VAL A 44 0.47 -0.75 2.44
N PHE A 45 0.70 -1.11 1.18
CA PHE A 45 0.60 -2.49 0.75
C PHE A 45 1.88 -3.20 1.16
N ARG A 46 1.75 -4.36 1.79
CA ARG A 46 2.88 -5.18 2.21
C ARG A 46 2.61 -6.65 1.97
N SER A 47 3.66 -7.39 1.64
CA SER A 47 3.64 -8.85 1.61
C SER A 47 3.77 -9.42 3.02
N GLU A 48 3.39 -10.68 3.18
CA GLU A 48 3.56 -11.45 4.40
C GLU A 48 5.04 -11.70 4.71
N LEU A 49 5.83 -12.04 3.69
CA LEU A 49 7.27 -12.25 3.76
C LEU A 49 8.03 -11.03 3.20
N PRO A 50 9.24 -10.74 3.71
CA PRO A 50 10.04 -9.63 3.23
C PRO A 50 10.56 -9.89 1.80
N ILE A 51 10.66 -8.81 1.01
CA ILE A 51 11.17 -8.85 -0.37
C ILE A 51 12.58 -8.22 -0.37
N PRO A 52 13.58 -8.81 -1.06
CA PRO A 52 14.90 -8.23 -1.20
C PRO A 52 14.90 -6.80 -1.76
N ARG A 53 15.76 -5.96 -1.21
CA ARG A 53 15.96 -4.56 -1.63
C ARG A 53 17.43 -4.29 -1.94
N LEU A 54 17.71 -3.14 -2.54
CA LEU A 54 19.08 -2.66 -2.77
C LEU A 54 19.90 -2.68 -1.47
N LYS A 55 19.28 -2.37 -0.34
CA LYS A 55 19.85 -2.56 1.00
C LYS A 55 18.89 -3.30 1.92
N GLY A 56 19.20 -4.56 2.24
CA GLY A 56 18.41 -5.37 3.18
C GLY A 56 17.12 -5.90 2.56
N GLU A 57 16.07 -6.04 3.37
CA GLU A 57 14.79 -6.60 2.93
C GLU A 57 13.61 -5.80 3.51
N SER A 58 12.49 -5.79 2.79
CA SER A 58 11.29 -5.05 3.18
C SER A 58 10.02 -5.76 2.72
N PRO A 59 9.01 -5.93 3.58
CA PRO A 59 7.70 -6.43 3.15
C PRO A 59 6.88 -5.36 2.39
N VAL A 60 7.22 -4.08 2.48
CA VAL A 60 6.47 -3.01 1.80
C VAL A 60 6.61 -3.10 0.28
N ILE A 61 5.46 -3.02 -0.39
CA ILE A 61 5.26 -3.10 -1.83
C ILE A 61 4.92 -1.72 -2.42
N TYR A 62 4.00 -1.01 -1.76
CA TYR A 62 3.49 0.28 -2.21
C TYR A 62 3.13 1.17 -1.01
N ILE A 63 3.37 2.47 -1.15
CA ILE A 63 2.93 3.50 -0.21
C ILE A 63 2.14 4.53 -1.01
N GLY A 64 0.93 4.82 -0.57
CA GLY A 64 0.10 5.86 -1.19
C GLY A 64 -0.79 6.56 -0.17
N LYS A 65 -1.53 7.58 -0.63
CA LYS A 65 -2.45 8.36 0.20
C LYS A 65 -3.81 8.53 -0.41
N ALA A 66 -4.78 8.86 0.44
CA ALA A 66 -6.09 9.33 0.03
C ALA A 66 -6.63 10.36 1.03
N ASN A 67 -7.22 11.44 0.51
CA ASN A 67 -7.97 12.39 1.34
C ASN A 67 -9.30 11.77 1.82
N GLY A 68 -9.93 10.94 0.97
CA GLY A 68 -11.06 10.09 1.35
C GLY A 68 -10.59 8.69 1.76
N SER A 69 -11.50 7.71 1.73
CA SER A 69 -11.16 6.31 2.02
C SER A 69 -10.46 5.59 0.88
N LEU A 70 -9.81 4.47 1.22
CA LEU A 70 -9.19 3.58 0.25
C LEU A 70 -10.25 3.04 -0.73
N PHE A 71 -11.46 2.72 -0.25
CA PHE A 71 -12.62 2.41 -1.08
C PHE A 71 -12.89 3.50 -2.12
N LYS A 72 -13.05 4.76 -1.70
CA LYS A 72 -13.32 5.88 -2.62
C LYS A 72 -12.19 6.06 -3.64
N ARG A 73 -10.94 5.77 -3.24
CA ARG A 73 -9.76 5.85 -4.11
C ARG A 73 -9.77 4.80 -5.23
N TYR A 74 -10.16 3.55 -4.94
CA TYR A 74 -9.99 2.42 -5.85
C TYR A 74 -11.28 1.85 -6.44
N ARG A 75 -12.47 2.11 -5.89
CA ARG A 75 -13.73 1.44 -6.29
C ARG A 75 -14.03 1.48 -7.79
N SER A 76 -13.72 2.59 -8.47
CA SER A 76 -13.93 2.75 -9.91
C SER A 76 -12.76 2.27 -10.77
N LEU A 77 -11.68 1.83 -10.12
CA LEU A 77 -10.41 1.46 -10.75
C LEU A 77 -10.05 -0.01 -10.56
N ILE A 78 -10.80 -0.79 -9.77
CA ILE A 78 -10.46 -2.20 -9.43
C ILE A 78 -10.08 -3.00 -10.69
N SER A 79 -10.95 -3.03 -11.70
CA SER A 79 -10.69 -3.79 -12.93
C SER A 79 -9.43 -3.31 -13.64
N LYS A 80 -9.23 -1.99 -13.76
CA LYS A 80 -8.05 -1.40 -14.41
C LYS A 80 -6.77 -1.68 -13.61
N GLU A 81 -6.83 -1.57 -12.29
CA GLU A 81 -5.72 -1.83 -11.37
C GLU A 81 -5.25 -3.28 -11.51
N THR A 82 -6.20 -4.22 -11.40
CA THR A 82 -5.91 -5.64 -11.59
C THR A 82 -5.47 -5.93 -13.03
N GLU A 83 -6.04 -5.31 -14.05
CA GLU A 83 -5.57 -5.49 -15.43
C GLU A 83 -4.14 -5.03 -15.64
N THR A 84 -3.76 -3.90 -15.06
CA THR A 84 -2.46 -3.26 -15.27
C THR A 84 -1.35 -3.94 -14.48
N PHE A 85 -1.65 -4.46 -13.28
CA PHE A 85 -0.63 -4.90 -12.32
C PHE A 85 -0.77 -6.35 -11.85
N TRP A 86 -1.63 -7.15 -12.49
CA TRP A 86 -1.86 -8.55 -12.09
C TRP A 86 -0.59 -9.39 -12.04
N ASP A 87 0.28 -9.28 -13.05
CA ASP A 87 1.56 -9.96 -13.11
C ASP A 87 2.42 -9.70 -11.85
N ARG A 88 2.39 -8.47 -11.34
CA ARG A 88 3.12 -8.07 -10.15
C ARG A 88 2.47 -8.61 -8.88
N TYR A 89 1.14 -8.51 -8.77
CA TYR A 89 0.40 -9.04 -7.63
C TYR A 89 0.54 -10.56 -7.52
N ASP A 90 0.40 -11.27 -8.64
CA ASP A 90 0.57 -12.73 -8.71
C ASP A 90 2.00 -13.14 -8.33
N TYR A 91 3.02 -12.49 -8.90
CA TYR A 91 4.41 -12.75 -8.53
C TYR A 91 4.63 -12.55 -7.03
N ILE A 92 4.11 -11.47 -6.44
CA ILE A 92 4.26 -11.18 -5.02
C ILE A 92 3.56 -12.25 -4.17
N MET A 93 2.30 -12.60 -4.48
CA MET A 93 1.54 -13.59 -3.73
C MET A 93 2.17 -14.98 -3.77
N ASN A 94 2.76 -15.37 -4.91
CA ASN A 94 3.38 -16.69 -5.07
C ASN A 94 4.78 -16.79 -4.44
N ASN A 95 5.52 -15.69 -4.32
CA ASN A 95 6.90 -15.72 -3.82
C ASN A 95 7.07 -15.16 -2.40
N TYR A 96 6.17 -14.27 -1.96
CA TYR A 96 6.31 -13.54 -0.69
C TYR A 96 5.05 -13.61 0.18
N GLY A 97 4.12 -14.52 -0.15
CA GLY A 97 2.91 -14.75 0.62
C GLY A 97 1.86 -13.65 0.45
N LYS A 98 0.87 -13.64 1.33
CA LYS A 98 -0.34 -12.82 1.17
C LYS A 98 -0.02 -11.33 1.14
N ILE A 99 -0.84 -10.54 0.45
CA ILE A 99 -0.77 -9.07 0.49
C ILE A 99 -1.73 -8.55 1.55
N LEU A 100 -1.23 -7.69 2.43
CA LEU A 100 -1.98 -6.98 3.46
C LEU A 100 -1.90 -5.47 3.19
N ILE A 101 -2.90 -4.73 3.69
CA ILE A 101 -2.89 -3.28 3.65
C ILE A 101 -2.96 -2.73 5.07
N ASP A 102 -1.91 -2.00 5.46
CA ASP A 102 -1.92 -1.17 6.64
C ASP A 102 -2.49 0.21 6.30
N ILE A 103 -3.40 0.72 7.13
CA ILE A 103 -3.98 2.05 7.03
C ILE A 103 -3.50 2.89 8.21
N TYR A 104 -2.98 4.08 7.89
CA TYR A 104 -2.52 5.08 8.85
C TYR A 104 -3.43 6.30 8.71
N LYS A 105 -4.32 6.53 9.68
CA LYS A 105 -5.15 7.75 9.71
C LYS A 105 -4.25 8.92 10.06
N THR A 106 -4.45 10.04 9.38
CA THR A 106 -3.57 11.21 9.53
C THR A 106 -4.31 12.51 9.32
N ASN A 107 -3.87 13.56 10.00
CA ASN A 107 -4.36 14.92 9.78
C ASN A 107 -3.84 15.54 8.46
N ASN A 108 -2.74 15.01 7.89
CA ASN A 108 -2.11 15.52 6.67
C ASN A 108 -1.57 14.37 5.78
N PRO A 109 -2.42 13.78 4.92
CA PRO A 109 -2.03 12.66 4.06
C PRO A 109 -0.82 12.92 3.17
N ALA A 110 -0.64 14.17 2.72
CA ALA A 110 0.45 14.52 1.80
C ALA A 110 1.81 14.55 2.49
N ILE A 111 1.91 15.20 3.66
CA ILE A 111 3.15 15.22 4.43
C ILE A 111 3.48 13.81 4.95
N THR A 112 2.48 13.08 5.44
CA THR A 112 2.67 11.73 5.99
C THR A 112 3.17 10.73 4.93
N GLU A 113 2.57 10.73 3.74
CA GLU A 113 3.05 9.89 2.61
C GLU A 113 4.49 10.25 2.25
N ASN A 114 4.79 11.54 2.12
CA ASN A 114 6.11 12.02 1.76
C ASN A 114 7.16 11.55 2.77
N LYS A 115 6.84 11.67 4.07
CA LYS A 115 7.70 11.19 5.16
C LYS A 115 7.90 9.68 5.10
N PHE A 116 6.85 8.91 4.84
CA PHE A 116 6.95 7.45 4.73
C PHE A 116 7.82 7.02 3.56
N LEU A 117 7.66 7.66 2.39
CA LEU A 117 8.51 7.43 1.21
C LEU A 117 9.96 7.82 1.48
N TYR A 118 10.20 8.94 2.16
CA TYR A 118 11.55 9.38 2.53
C TYR A 118 12.23 8.40 3.49
N ASP A 119 11.53 7.99 4.56
CA ASP A 119 12.07 7.03 5.53
C ASP A 119 12.36 5.69 4.87
N TYR A 120 11.47 5.25 3.97
CA TYR A 120 11.65 4.05 3.18
C TYR A 120 12.93 4.13 2.34
N HIS A 121 13.05 5.19 1.54
CA HIS A 121 14.18 5.37 0.64
C HIS A 121 15.49 5.54 1.41
N LYS A 122 15.51 6.30 2.51
CA LYS A 122 16.70 6.45 3.35
C LYS A 122 17.16 5.11 3.92
N LYS A 123 16.23 4.22 4.25
CA LYS A 123 16.54 2.90 4.83
C LYS A 123 17.01 1.90 3.79
N TYR A 124 16.31 1.79 2.66
CA TYR A 124 16.51 0.73 1.67
C TYR A 124 17.25 1.19 0.39
N LEU A 125 17.55 2.48 0.28
CA LEU A 125 18.23 3.14 -0.84
C LEU A 125 17.49 3.08 -2.19
N GLU A 126 16.19 2.82 -2.15
CA GLU A 126 15.30 2.79 -3.31
C GLU A 126 13.84 3.07 -2.92
N ALA A 127 12.96 3.28 -3.91
CA ALA A 127 11.52 3.38 -3.69
C ALA A 127 10.87 1.98 -3.52
N PRO A 128 9.67 1.88 -2.92
CA PRO A 128 8.94 0.62 -2.91
C PRO A 128 8.68 0.11 -4.35
N PRO A 129 8.62 -1.22 -4.59
CA PRO A 129 8.60 -1.79 -5.94
C PRO A 129 7.51 -1.27 -6.88
N LEU A 130 6.33 -0.92 -6.35
CA LEU A 130 5.21 -0.41 -7.16
C LEU A 130 5.10 1.11 -7.17
N ASN A 131 5.91 1.82 -6.39
CA ASN A 131 5.95 3.27 -6.43
C ASN A 131 6.79 3.73 -7.64
N THR A 132 6.13 4.34 -8.63
CA THR A 132 6.82 4.94 -9.79
C THR A 132 7.43 6.31 -9.50
N GLN A 133 7.07 6.91 -8.36
CA GLN A 133 7.62 8.17 -7.87
C GLN A 133 8.10 7.99 -6.43
N SER A 134 9.22 8.65 -6.10
CA SER A 134 9.77 8.68 -4.73
C SER A 134 9.19 9.86 -3.93
N TYR A 135 9.83 10.22 -2.83
CA TYR A 135 9.51 11.40 -2.02
C TYR A 135 9.91 12.71 -2.73
N ARG A 136 9.34 13.82 -2.25
CA ARG A 136 9.64 15.20 -2.63
C ARG A 136 10.44 15.87 -1.53
N THR A 137 11.62 16.39 -1.88
CA THR A 137 12.52 17.09 -0.94
C THR A 137 11.94 18.39 -0.40
N SER A 138 11.05 19.05 -1.14
CA SER A 138 10.38 20.28 -0.72
C SER A 138 9.32 20.09 0.37
N MET A 139 9.04 18.85 0.77
CA MET A 139 8.03 18.47 1.77
C MET A 139 8.64 17.70 2.95
N LEU A 140 9.97 17.79 3.12
CA LEU A 140 10.70 17.29 4.30
C LEU A 140 10.85 18.42 5.32
#